data_AF-A0A7S0YXC9-F1
#
_entry.id   AF-A0A7S0YXC9-F1
#
_cell.length_a   1.000
_cell.length_b   1.000
_cell.length_c   1.000
_cell.angle_alpha   90.00
_cell.angle_beta   90.00
_cell.angle_gamma   90.00
#
_symmetry.space_group_name_H-M   'P 1'
#
loop_
_entity.id
_entity.type
_entity.pdbx_description
1 polymer ?
#
loop_
_entity_poly.entity_id
_entity_poly.type
_entity_poly.pdbx_seq_one_letter_code
_entity_poly.pdbx_strand_id
1 'polypeptide(L)'
;WEEDPFTASDELSLSLLASHAGVLFARCALARSADRLGGGAKDLMGLSSRYPFDQLDLFQMAHACLSGAAELVEATHCALYIASASDPNTLWTASHDGSGEKITIRSDQGVCGWVARNRAPISLAAPDPRLD
;
A
#
# COMPACT_ATOMS: atom_id res chain seq x y z
N TRP A 1 28.62 40.68 1.69
CA TRP A 1 28.13 40.01 2.90
C TRP A 1 29.19 39.02 3.28
N GLU A 2 29.99 39.35 4.28
CA GLU A 2 31.00 38.46 4.84
C GLU A 2 30.26 37.63 5.87
N GLU A 3 30.14 36.31 5.65
CA GLU A 3 29.50 35.41 6.62
C GLU A 3 30.49 35.16 7.76
N ASP A 4 30.05 35.42 8.99
CA ASP A 4 30.86 35.10 10.17
C ASP A 4 31.14 33.59 10.22
N PRO A 5 32.37 33.19 10.56
CA PRO A 5 32.75 31.79 10.58
C PRO A 5 32.02 31.03 11.69
N PHE A 6 31.57 29.82 11.36
CA PHE A 6 30.89 28.91 12.28
C PHE A 6 31.73 28.67 13.55
N THR A 7 31.12 28.88 14.72
CA THR A 7 31.81 28.84 16.00
C THR A 7 31.53 27.56 16.77
N ALA A 8 32.38 27.25 17.76
CA ALA A 8 32.13 26.14 18.68
C ALA A 8 30.81 26.29 19.47
N SER A 9 30.33 27.53 19.67
CA SER A 9 29.03 27.79 20.29
C SER A 9 27.87 27.38 19.37
N ASP A 10 28.04 27.56 18.06
CA ASP A 10 27.05 27.14 17.06
C ASP A 10 26.96 25.61 16.99
N GLU A 11 28.11 24.92 17.04
CA GLU A 11 28.17 23.45 17.06
C GLU A 11 27.48 22.85 18.29
N LEU A 12 27.67 23.47 19.46
CA LEU A 12 27.08 23.04 20.72
C LEU A 12 25.55 23.27 20.70
N SER A 13 25.12 24.41 20.16
CA SER A 13 23.70 24.75 20.00
C SER A 13 23.00 23.80 19.02
N LEU A 14 23.64 23.52 17.89
CA LEU A 14 23.13 22.58 16.89
C LEU A 14 23.10 21.14 17.39
N SER A 15 24.10 20.71 18.15
CA SER A 15 24.11 19.36 18.75
C SER A 15 22.96 19.17 19.74
N LEU A 16 22.68 20.18 20.56
CA LEU A 16 21.58 20.14 21.52
C LEU A 16 20.20 20.08 20.83
N LEU A 17 20.04 20.89 19.77
CA LEU A 17 18.85 20.91 18.92
C LEU A 17 18.68 19.59 18.16
N ALA A 18 19.75 19.05 17.58
CA ALA A 18 19.74 17.79 16.85
C ALA A 18 19.33 16.61 17.74
N SER A 19 19.77 16.58 19.01
CA SER A 19 19.36 15.56 19.97
C SER A 19 17.85 15.59 20.23
N HIS A 20 17.26 16.78 20.41
CA HIS A 20 15.82 16.91 20.65
C HIS A 20 15.01 16.63 19.39
N ALA A 21 15.46 17.12 18.23
CA ALA A 21 14.84 16.88 16.93
C ALA A 21 14.85 15.38 16.58
N GLY A 22 15.96 14.67 16.82
CA GLY A 22 16.08 13.24 16.57
C GLY A 22 15.08 12.40 17.37
N VAL A 23 14.91 12.70 18.66
CA VAL A 23 13.91 12.04 19.52
C VAL A 23 12.49 12.35 19.03
N LEU A 24 12.20 13.59 18.63
CA LEU A 24 10.90 13.98 18.09
C LEU A 24 10.60 13.24 16.79
N PHE A 25 11.55 13.19 15.85
CA PHE A 25 11.38 12.48 14.59
C PHE A 25 11.17 10.98 14.78
N ALA A 26 11.92 10.35 15.68
CA ALA A 26 11.73 8.94 16.00
C ALA A 26 10.33 8.67 16.56
N ARG A 27 9.83 9.53 17.46
CA ARG A 27 8.47 9.41 18.02
C ARG A 27 7.40 9.64 16.96
N CYS A 28 7.56 10.63 16.08
CA CYS A 28 6.64 10.87 14.98
C CYS A 28 6.62 9.71 13.98
N ALA A 29 7.77 9.12 13.67
CA ALA A 29 7.84 7.95 12.79
C ALA A 29 7.13 6.73 13.43
N LEU A 30 7.36 6.50 14.72
CA LEU A 30 6.71 5.42 15.47
C LEU A 30 5.19 5.63 15.52
N ALA A 31 4.73 6.83 15.85
CA ALA A 31 3.31 7.19 15.89
C ALA A 31 2.64 7.01 14.53
N ARG A 32 3.27 7.48 13.43
CA ARG A 32 2.75 7.27 12.08
C ARG A 32 2.67 5.79 11.69
N SER A 33 3.62 4.97 12.14
CA SER A 33 3.58 3.53 11.91
C SER A 33 2.46 2.86 12.70
N ALA A 34 2.24 3.27 13.95
CA ALA A 34 1.16 2.78 14.80
C ALA A 34 -0.22 3.22 14.29
N ASP A 35 -0.36 4.46 13.83
CA ASP A 35 -1.59 4.97 13.22
C ASP A 35 -1.91 4.25 11.91
N ARG A 36 -0.91 3.95 11.08
CA ARG A 36 -1.13 3.15 9.85
C ARG A 36 -1.60 1.74 10.15
N LEU A 37 -0.96 1.08 11.11
CA LEU A 37 -1.35 -0.28 11.54
C LEU A 37 -2.72 -0.28 12.21
N GLY A 38 -3.00 0.72 13.06
CA GLY A 38 -4.27 0.88 13.76
C GLY A 38 -5.42 1.27 12.83
N GLY A 39 -5.17 2.09 11.82
CA GLY A 39 -6.11 2.43 10.75
C GLY A 39 -6.47 1.20 9.94
N GLY A 40 -5.47 0.48 9.40
CA GLY A 40 -5.71 -0.76 8.66
C GLY A 40 -6.45 -1.83 9.46
N ALA A 41 -6.14 -1.96 10.76
CA ALA A 41 -6.85 -2.87 11.66
C ALA A 41 -8.31 -2.44 11.92
N LYS A 42 -8.57 -1.14 12.08
CA LYS A 42 -9.94 -0.59 12.20
C LYS A 42 -10.74 -0.77 10.93
N ASP A 43 -10.14 -0.55 9.77
CA ASP A 43 -10.80 -0.72 8.47
C ASP A 43 -11.16 -2.19 8.25
N LEU A 44 -10.23 -3.11 8.54
CA LEU A 44 -10.48 -4.56 8.52
C LEU A 44 -11.57 -4.99 9.51
N MET A 45 -11.56 -4.44 10.74
CA MET A 45 -12.63 -4.70 11.71
C MET A 45 -13.99 -4.14 11.25
N GLY A 46 -13.99 -2.94 10.65
CA GLY A 46 -15.17 -2.33 10.05
C GLY A 46 -15.76 -3.19 8.94
N LEU A 47 -14.92 -3.80 8.12
CA LEU A 47 -15.34 -4.72 7.06
C LEU A 47 -15.88 -6.03 7.65
N SER A 48 -15.21 -6.60 8.67
CA SER A 48 -15.68 -7.82 9.34
C SER A 48 -17.02 -7.68 10.07
N SER A 49 -17.32 -6.49 10.59
CA SER A 49 -18.59 -6.21 11.28
C SER A 49 -19.74 -5.95 10.30
N ARG A 50 -19.43 -5.44 9.09
CA ARG A 50 -20.40 -5.29 7.99
C ARG A 50 -20.71 -6.61 7.29
N TYR A 51 -19.80 -7.57 7.35
CA TYR A 51 -19.90 -8.86 6.65
C TYR A 51 -19.52 -10.01 7.59
N PRO A 52 -20.47 -10.63 8.32
CA PRO A 52 -20.16 -11.72 9.26
C PRO A 52 -19.50 -12.91 8.54
N PHE A 53 -18.33 -13.31 9.04
CA PHE A 53 -17.42 -14.32 8.46
C PHE A 53 -18.00 -15.72 8.22
N ASP A 54 -19.19 -16.02 8.74
CA ASP A 54 -19.82 -17.35 8.69
C ASP A 54 -20.47 -17.65 7.32
N GLN A 55 -20.65 -16.64 6.45
CA GLN A 55 -21.42 -16.80 5.20
C GLN A 55 -20.74 -16.29 3.92
N LEU A 56 -19.55 -15.67 4.00
CA LEU A 56 -18.84 -15.17 2.82
C LEU A 56 -17.63 -16.03 2.47
N ASP A 57 -17.55 -16.42 1.20
CA ASP A 57 -16.33 -16.92 0.57
C ASP A 57 -15.21 -15.87 0.72
N LEU A 58 -13.99 -16.29 1.05
CA LEU A 58 -12.79 -15.45 1.21
C LEU A 58 -12.61 -14.50 0.02
N PHE A 59 -13.02 -14.95 -1.17
CA PHE A 59 -13.02 -14.16 -2.39
C PHE A 59 -13.96 -12.94 -2.34
N GLN A 60 -15.20 -13.13 -1.86
CA GLN A 60 -16.18 -12.06 -1.73
C GLN A 60 -15.77 -11.04 -0.66
N MET A 61 -15.15 -11.51 0.43
CA MET A 61 -14.60 -10.63 1.45
C MET A 61 -13.47 -9.77 0.89
N ALA A 62 -12.53 -10.36 0.15
CA ALA A 62 -11.43 -9.61 -0.46
C ALA A 62 -11.95 -8.54 -1.46
N HIS A 63 -13.02 -8.85 -2.20
CA HIS A 63 -13.70 -7.87 -3.04
C HIS A 63 -14.37 -6.76 -2.23
N ALA A 64 -15.06 -7.06 -1.13
CA ALA A 64 -15.68 -6.04 -0.28
C ALA A 64 -14.62 -5.10 0.33
N CYS A 65 -13.48 -5.64 0.78
CA CYS A 65 -12.34 -4.85 1.24
C CYS A 65 -11.81 -3.94 0.13
N LEU A 66 -11.70 -4.46 -1.09
CA LEU A 66 -11.19 -3.74 -2.25
C LEU A 66 -12.13 -2.58 -2.64
N SER A 67 -13.44 -2.81 -2.63
CA SER A 67 -14.44 -1.77 -2.90
C SER A 67 -14.36 -0.64 -1.86
N GLY A 68 -14.28 -0.98 -0.57
CA GLY A 68 -14.12 0.04 0.48
C GLY A 68 -12.81 0.82 0.36
N ALA A 69 -11.72 0.17 0.00
CA ALA A 69 -10.45 0.83 -0.27
C ALA A 69 -10.55 1.78 -1.48
N ALA A 70 -11.22 1.35 -2.56
CA ALA A 70 -11.41 2.15 -3.77
C ALA A 70 -12.22 3.43 -3.50
N GLU A 71 -13.29 3.33 -2.69
CA GLU A 71 -14.06 4.49 -2.23
C GLU A 71 -13.20 5.45 -1.41
N LEU A 72 -12.38 4.94 -0.49
CA LEU A 72 -11.53 5.75 0.38
C LEU A 72 -10.48 6.56 -0.40
N VAL A 73 -9.95 5.99 -1.49
CA VAL A 73 -8.95 6.66 -2.35
C VAL A 73 -9.54 7.32 -3.58
N GLU A 74 -10.88 7.37 -3.70
CA GLU A 74 -11.60 7.91 -4.85
C GLU A 74 -11.14 7.32 -6.20
N ALA A 75 -10.78 6.03 -6.20
CA ALA A 75 -10.29 5.35 -7.39
C ALA A 75 -11.46 5.03 -8.35
N THR A 76 -11.27 5.31 -9.64
CA THR A 76 -12.28 5.02 -10.67
C THR A 76 -12.47 3.51 -10.88
N HIS A 77 -11.39 2.73 -10.76
CA HIS A 77 -11.41 1.28 -10.93
C HIS A 77 -10.49 0.62 -9.91
N CYS A 78 -10.90 -0.54 -9.43
CA CYS A 78 -10.08 -1.38 -8.57
C CYS A 78 -10.24 -2.85 -8.95
N ALA A 79 -9.15 -3.60 -8.95
CA ALA A 79 -9.13 -5.01 -9.33
C ALA A 79 -8.20 -5.80 -8.42
N LEU A 80 -8.63 -7.02 -8.06
CA LEU A 80 -7.87 -7.94 -7.23
C LEU A 80 -7.39 -9.11 -8.10
N TYR A 81 -6.07 -9.24 -8.22
CA TYR A 81 -5.46 -10.34 -8.93
C TYR A 81 -4.94 -11.38 -7.93
N ILE A 82 -5.28 -12.63 -8.16
CA ILE A 82 -4.89 -13.78 -7.34
C ILE A 82 -3.93 -14.64 -8.16
N ALA A 83 -2.77 -14.95 -7.58
CA ALA A 83 -1.83 -15.88 -8.19
C ALA A 83 -2.42 -17.30 -8.22
N SER A 84 -2.31 -17.98 -9.36
CA SER A 84 -2.75 -19.36 -9.46
C SER A 84 -1.81 -20.29 -8.69
N ALA A 85 -2.39 -21.16 -7.88
CA ALA A 85 -1.61 -22.19 -7.16
C ALA A 85 -1.07 -23.27 -8.10
N SER A 86 -1.76 -23.53 -9.21
CA SER A 86 -1.37 -24.56 -10.19
C SER A 86 -0.41 -24.04 -11.25
N ASP A 87 -0.36 -22.72 -11.48
CA ASP A 87 0.58 -22.09 -12.42
C ASP A 87 1.11 -20.77 -11.84
N PRO A 88 2.36 -20.72 -11.36
CA PRO A 88 2.93 -19.51 -10.78
C PRO A 88 3.10 -18.37 -11.79
N ASN A 89 3.04 -18.66 -13.09
CA ASN A 89 3.13 -17.67 -14.14
C ASN A 89 1.78 -17.04 -14.52
N THR A 90 0.73 -17.33 -13.75
CA THR A 90 -0.63 -16.92 -14.06
C THR A 90 -1.29 -16.20 -12.88
N LEU A 91 -1.88 -15.04 -13.17
CA LEU A 91 -2.76 -14.29 -12.27
C LEU A 91 -4.18 -14.34 -12.82
N TRP A 92 -5.16 -14.39 -11.94
CA TRP A 92 -6.57 -14.32 -12.33
C TRP A 92 -7.33 -13.30 -11.48
N THR A 93 -8.34 -12.67 -12.07
CA THR A 93 -9.31 -11.80 -11.40
C THR A 93 -10.71 -12.23 -11.79
N ALA A 94 -11.70 -12.01 -10.93
CA ALA A 94 -13.08 -12.08 -11.40
C ALA A 94 -13.36 -10.90 -12.31
N SER A 95 -14.21 -11.14 -13.31
CA SER A 95 -14.73 -10.08 -14.15
C SER A 95 -15.56 -9.08 -13.34
N HIS A 96 -15.37 -7.80 -13.65
CA HIS A 96 -16.07 -6.69 -13.00
C HIS A 96 -17.54 -6.59 -13.42
N ASP A 97 -17.93 -7.21 -14.54
CA ASP A 97 -19.31 -7.20 -15.05
C ASP A 97 -20.27 -8.13 -14.30
N GLY A 98 -19.79 -8.87 -13.29
CA GLY A 98 -20.60 -9.81 -12.51
C GLY A 98 -20.95 -11.10 -13.27
N SER A 99 -20.37 -11.33 -14.46
CA SER A 99 -20.55 -12.58 -15.22
C SER A 99 -19.99 -13.82 -14.52
N GLY A 100 -19.09 -13.61 -13.54
CA GLY A 100 -18.35 -14.69 -12.89
C GLY A 100 -17.23 -15.28 -13.76
N GLU A 101 -16.99 -14.72 -14.95
CA GLU A 101 -15.91 -15.16 -15.83
C GLU A 101 -14.55 -14.79 -15.24
N LYS A 102 -13.59 -15.71 -15.32
CA LYS A 102 -12.22 -15.51 -14.84
C LYS A 102 -11.39 -14.87 -15.93
N ILE A 103 -10.93 -13.65 -15.69
CA ILE A 103 -9.94 -13.00 -16.54
C ILE A 103 -8.57 -13.45 -16.08
N THR A 104 -7.76 -13.92 -17.02
CA THR A 104 -6.46 -14.53 -16.73
C THR A 104 -5.37 -13.74 -17.45
N ILE A 105 -4.32 -13.35 -16.73
CA ILE A 105 -3.16 -12.65 -17.28
C ILE A 105 -1.88 -13.36 -16.85
N ARG A 106 -0.80 -13.19 -17.63
CA ARG A 106 0.51 -13.72 -17.24
C ARG A 106 1.12 -12.86 -16.14
N SER A 107 1.78 -13.50 -15.17
CA SER A 107 2.46 -12.81 -14.06
C SER A 107 3.82 -12.22 -14.45
N ASP A 108 4.21 -12.34 -15.72
CA ASP A 108 5.43 -11.73 -16.26
C ASP A 108 5.20 -10.44 -17.07
N GLN A 109 3.95 -9.98 -17.19
CA GLN A 109 3.59 -8.83 -18.02
C GLN A 109 2.87 -7.72 -17.23
N GLY A 110 3.17 -6.47 -17.62
CA GLY A 110 2.50 -5.28 -17.13
C GLY A 110 2.65 -5.02 -15.63
N VAL A 111 1.84 -4.07 -15.14
CA VAL A 111 1.84 -3.61 -13.73
C VAL A 111 1.66 -4.77 -12.76
N CYS A 112 0.66 -5.62 -13.00
CA CYS A 112 0.29 -6.69 -12.09
C CYS A 112 1.39 -7.76 -12.02
N GLY A 113 1.98 -8.12 -13.16
CA GLY A 113 3.10 -9.06 -13.19
C GLY A 113 4.36 -8.50 -12.50
N TRP A 114 4.66 -7.23 -12.71
CA TRP A 114 5.77 -6.57 -12.04
C TRP A 114 5.60 -6.59 -10.51
N VAL A 115 4.41 -6.24 -10.00
CA VAL A 115 4.13 -6.26 -8.55
C VAL A 115 4.18 -7.69 -8.00
N ALA A 116 3.62 -8.67 -8.72
CA ALA A 116 3.64 -10.07 -8.31
C ALA A 116 5.07 -10.62 -8.17
N ARG A 117 5.97 -10.26 -9.10
CA ARG A 117 7.37 -10.69 -9.09
C ARG A 117 8.19 -9.99 -8.01
N ASN A 118 8.06 -8.67 -7.90
CA ASN A 118 8.93 -7.85 -7.04
C ASN A 118 8.41 -7.74 -5.60
N ARG A 119 7.15 -8.13 -5.35
CA ARG A 119 6.47 -8.04 -4.04
C ARG A 119 6.56 -6.64 -3.42
N ALA A 120 6.58 -5.63 -4.27
CA ALA A 120 6.73 -4.23 -3.91
C ALA A 120 5.60 -3.42 -4.56
N PRO A 121 5.02 -2.44 -3.83
CA PRO A 121 4.03 -1.54 -4.42
C PRO A 121 4.69 -0.66 -5.48
N ILE A 122 3.94 -0.34 -6.53
CA ILE A 122 4.32 0.62 -7.56
C ILE A 122 3.25 1.70 -7.67
N SER A 123 3.68 2.95 -7.81
CA SER A 123 2.81 4.10 -8.07
C SER A 123 3.29 4.73 -9.37
N LEU A 124 2.37 4.90 -10.31
CA LEU A 124 2.66 5.34 -11.67
C LEU A 124 1.90 6.63 -11.94
N ALA A 125 2.63 7.66 -12.35
CA ALA A 125 2.05 8.92 -12.82
C ALA A 125 2.15 9.08 -14.36
N ALA A 126 2.91 8.20 -15.02
CA ALA A 126 3.17 8.18 -16.46
C ALA A 126 3.54 6.75 -16.90
N PRO A 127 3.60 6.45 -18.21
CA PRO A 127 4.08 5.16 -18.72
C PRO A 127 5.48 4.84 -18.20
N ASP A 128 5.72 3.58 -17.81
CA ASP A 128 6.96 3.16 -17.17
C ASP A 128 7.61 2.01 -17.97
N PRO A 129 8.86 2.17 -18.43
CA PRO A 129 9.54 1.19 -19.28
C PRO A 129 9.85 -0.13 -18.57
N ARG A 130 9.67 -0.21 -17.24
CA ARG A 130 9.81 -1.46 -16.48
C ARG A 130 8.64 -2.43 -16.68
N LEU A 131 7.58 -1.98 -17.35
CA LEU A 131 6.30 -2.67 -17.48
C LEU A 131 6.01 -3.16 -18.91
N ASP A 132 6.94 -2.92 -19.84
CA ASP A 132 6.91 -3.39 -21.23
C ASP A 132 7.15 -4.90 -21.36
#